data_AF-A0A2U3F0D0-F1
#
_entry.id   AF-A0A2U3F0D0-F1
#
_cell.length_a   1.000
_cell.length_b   1.000
_cell.length_c   1.000
_cell.angle_alpha   90.00
_cell.angle_beta   90.00
_cell.angle_gamma   90.00
#
_symmetry.space_group_name_H-M   'P 1'
#
loop_
_entity.id
_entity.type
_entity.pdbx_description
1 polymer ?
#
loop_
_entity_poly.entity_id
_entity_poly.type
_entity_poly.pdbx_seq_one_letter_code
_entity_poly.pdbx_strand_id
1 'polypeptide(L)'
;MYYSKEIIERIGSDKDLALRLDRAVAGVKDGAIEYLNNLGDATTRLLYYTSCFTDNYQDVCKKLGSEDLRFLAGVAELVKHRDVIFRMVRIYIETMLHNRSIIQRKIILEKLIPFTTNYSVKQVSKNGLIYAVTSYICYGNKMNAAVKSAFMRKVGLSTGGVITVLNLYAIVQHAADSANTLKKFKPLFYHALYVEKLEMMYFLIEPVIMKAGYLNLNTASDSEIADALNRMMR
;
A
#
# COMPACT_ATOMS: atom_id res chain seq x y z
N MET A 1 13.30 8.13 5.98
CA MET A 1 12.48 6.93 6.28
C MET A 1 13.32 5.69 5.97
N TYR A 2 13.55 4.79 6.93
CA TYR A 2 14.35 3.58 6.71
C TYR A 2 13.57 2.45 5.98
N TYR A 3 12.24 2.49 6.00
CA TYR A 3 11.37 1.41 5.49
C TYR A 3 11.46 1.21 3.98
N SER A 4 11.40 2.30 3.21
CA SER A 4 11.42 2.22 1.75
C SER A 4 12.71 1.56 1.27
N LYS A 5 13.85 1.83 1.91
CA LYS A 5 15.14 1.24 1.54
C LYS A 5 15.15 -0.28 1.69
N GLU A 6 14.71 -0.82 2.83
CA GLU A 6 14.65 -2.28 3.06
C GLU A 6 13.67 -2.96 2.07
N ILE A 7 12.53 -2.32 1.78
CA ILE A 7 11.54 -2.85 0.82
C ILE A 7 12.11 -2.84 -0.62
N ILE A 8 12.77 -1.76 -1.04
CA ILE A 8 13.39 -1.64 -2.36
C ILE A 8 14.51 -2.66 -2.53
N GLU A 9 15.40 -2.80 -1.55
CA GLU A 9 16.50 -3.79 -1.60
C GLU A 9 15.97 -5.22 -1.72
N ARG A 10 14.82 -5.49 -1.10
CA ARG A 10 14.13 -6.78 -1.17
C ARG A 10 13.45 -7.01 -2.52
N ILE A 11 12.71 -6.03 -3.04
CA ILE A 11 12.04 -6.12 -4.34
C ILE A 11 13.06 -6.20 -5.50
N GLY A 12 14.24 -5.60 -5.33
CA GLY A 12 15.27 -5.52 -6.36
C GLY A 12 15.15 -4.25 -7.21
N SER A 13 16.22 -3.92 -7.94
CA SER A 13 16.23 -2.79 -8.87
C SER A 13 15.34 -3.06 -10.09
N ASP A 14 14.84 -2.02 -10.76
CA ASP A 14 13.94 -2.12 -11.92
C ASP A 14 14.38 -3.15 -12.99
N LYS A 15 15.68 -3.18 -13.33
CA LYS A 15 16.23 -4.12 -14.33
C LYS A 15 16.19 -5.57 -13.84
N ASP A 16 16.58 -5.80 -12.59
CA ASP A 16 16.56 -7.13 -11.98
C ASP A 16 15.12 -7.62 -11.75
N LEU A 17 14.23 -6.70 -11.37
CA LEU A 17 12.80 -6.95 -11.20
C LEU A 17 12.15 -7.39 -12.53
N ALA A 18 12.38 -6.64 -13.61
CA ALA A 18 11.87 -6.97 -14.93
C ALA A 18 12.36 -8.35 -15.42
N LEU A 19 13.65 -8.65 -15.24
CA LEU A 19 14.24 -9.94 -15.62
C LEU A 19 13.65 -11.11 -14.82
N ARG A 20 13.38 -10.92 -13.53
CA ARG A 20 12.75 -11.94 -12.69
C ARG A 20 11.30 -12.17 -13.08
N LEU A 21 10.57 -11.10 -13.38
CA LEU A 21 9.19 -11.15 -13.82
C LEU A 21 9.06 -11.95 -15.14
N ASP A 22 9.92 -11.66 -16.12
CA ASP A 22 9.97 -12.37 -17.40
C ASP A 22 10.27 -13.87 -17.26
N ARG A 23 11.25 -14.24 -16.41
CA ARG A 23 11.59 -15.64 -16.15
C ARG A 23 10.45 -16.45 -15.52
N ALA A 24 9.61 -15.83 -14.70
CA ALA A 24 8.47 -16.52 -14.11
C ALA A 24 7.44 -16.91 -15.17
N VAL A 25 7.15 -15.99 -16.09
CA VAL A 25 6.23 -16.23 -17.21
C VAL A 25 6.76 -17.33 -18.12
N ALA A 26 8.05 -17.29 -18.45
CA ALA A 26 8.69 -18.33 -19.23
C ALA A 26 8.61 -19.71 -18.55
N GLY A 27 8.81 -19.79 -17.22
CA GLY A 27 8.73 -21.04 -16.46
C GLY A 27 7.33 -21.69 -16.43
N VAL A 28 6.26 -20.91 -16.61
CA VAL A 28 4.88 -21.44 -16.70
C VAL A 28 4.64 -22.17 -18.02
N LYS A 29 5.27 -21.73 -19.11
CA LYS A 29 5.17 -22.38 -20.42
C LYS A 29 5.60 -23.86 -20.35
N ASP A 30 6.63 -24.15 -19.55
CA ASP A 30 7.27 -25.46 -19.52
C ASP A 30 6.85 -26.33 -18.31
N GLY A 31 6.25 -25.77 -17.25
CA GLY A 31 6.07 -26.46 -15.96
C GLY A 31 4.66 -26.50 -15.35
N ALA A 32 3.62 -25.98 -16.01
CA ALA A 32 2.30 -25.79 -15.38
C ALA A 32 1.46 -27.07 -15.18
N ILE A 33 1.75 -28.17 -15.89
CA ILE A 33 0.86 -29.35 -15.90
C ILE A 33 1.12 -30.29 -14.70
N GLU A 34 2.32 -30.29 -14.10
CA GLU A 34 2.72 -31.37 -13.17
C GLU A 34 2.66 -31.00 -11.68
N TYR A 35 2.43 -29.73 -11.33
CA TYR A 35 2.54 -29.22 -9.94
C TYR A 35 1.30 -28.45 -9.45
N LEU A 36 0.09 -28.93 -9.74
CA LEU A 36 -1.15 -28.20 -9.43
C LEU A 36 -1.77 -28.50 -8.05
N ASN A 37 -1.37 -29.58 -7.37
CA ASN A 37 -2.13 -30.05 -6.20
C ASN A 37 -1.65 -29.54 -4.83
N ASN A 38 -0.56 -28.76 -4.73
CA ASN A 38 0.05 -28.42 -3.44
C ASN A 38 0.55 -26.97 -3.26
N LEU A 39 0.15 -26.00 -4.09
CA LEU A 39 0.69 -24.63 -4.02
C LEU A 39 -0.42 -23.59 -3.74
N GLY A 40 -0.29 -22.89 -2.62
CA GLY A 40 -1.24 -21.85 -2.16
C GLY A 40 -1.18 -20.54 -2.96
N ASP A 41 -1.47 -19.40 -2.32
CA ASP A 41 -1.58 -18.05 -2.94
C ASP A 41 -0.40 -17.64 -3.85
N ALA A 42 0.77 -18.25 -3.68
CA ALA A 42 2.00 -17.91 -4.40
C ALA A 42 1.99 -18.26 -5.91
N THR A 43 1.14 -19.18 -6.36
CA THR A 43 1.03 -19.58 -7.78
C THR A 43 -0.20 -19.04 -8.48
N THR A 44 -1.14 -18.41 -7.76
CA THR A 44 -2.43 -17.96 -8.30
C THR A 44 -2.28 -17.05 -9.53
N ARG A 45 -1.35 -16.08 -9.47
CA ARG A 45 -1.11 -15.14 -10.59
C ARG A 45 -0.44 -15.80 -11.79
N LEU A 46 0.44 -16.78 -11.55
CA LEU A 46 1.08 -17.58 -12.61
C LEU A 46 0.06 -18.48 -13.31
N LEU A 47 -0.86 -19.09 -12.56
CA LEU A 47 -1.97 -19.85 -13.12
C LEU A 47 -2.86 -18.98 -13.99
N TYR A 48 -3.20 -17.77 -13.55
CA TYR A 48 -3.99 -16.85 -14.38
C TYR A 48 -3.25 -16.41 -15.65
N TYR A 49 -1.93 -16.39 -15.67
CA TYR A 49 -1.18 -16.11 -16.89
C TYR A 49 -1.33 -17.19 -17.97
N THR A 50 -1.78 -18.40 -17.63
CA THR A 50 -2.13 -19.41 -18.65
C THR A 50 -3.27 -18.96 -19.57
N SER A 51 -4.14 -18.06 -19.07
CA SER A 51 -5.22 -17.45 -19.84
C SER A 51 -4.71 -16.69 -21.07
N CYS A 52 -3.49 -16.15 -21.02
CA CYS A 52 -2.85 -15.44 -22.12
C CYS A 52 -2.58 -16.33 -23.34
N PHE A 53 -2.53 -17.66 -23.17
CA PHE A 53 -2.30 -18.62 -24.25
C PHE A 53 -3.58 -19.06 -24.98
N THR A 54 -4.72 -18.49 -24.59
CA THR A 54 -6.03 -18.83 -25.17
C THR A 54 -6.72 -17.57 -25.66
N ASP A 55 -7.43 -17.65 -26.78
CA ASP A 55 -8.11 -16.49 -27.36
C ASP A 55 -9.34 -16.04 -26.54
N ASN A 56 -9.91 -16.94 -25.75
CA ASN A 56 -11.13 -16.70 -24.99
C ASN A 56 -10.94 -15.91 -23.68
N TYR A 57 -9.71 -15.71 -23.23
CA TYR A 57 -9.41 -15.06 -21.93
C TYR A 57 -8.41 -13.91 -22.04
N GLN A 58 -8.41 -13.23 -23.19
CA GLN A 58 -7.54 -12.08 -23.46
C GLN A 58 -7.80 -10.89 -22.54
N ASP A 59 -9.01 -10.77 -21.98
CA ASP A 59 -9.37 -9.77 -20.98
C ASP A 59 -8.64 -9.99 -19.65
N VAL A 60 -8.54 -11.25 -19.20
CA VAL A 60 -7.77 -11.64 -18.02
C VAL A 60 -6.29 -11.33 -18.24
N CYS A 61 -5.75 -11.69 -19.40
CA CYS A 61 -4.37 -11.40 -19.76
C CYS A 61 -4.05 -9.89 -19.75
N LYS A 62 -4.92 -9.08 -20.39
CA LYS A 62 -4.78 -7.60 -20.41
C LYS A 62 -4.84 -7.01 -19.00
N LYS A 63 -5.72 -7.53 -18.14
CA LYS A 63 -5.80 -7.11 -16.74
C LYS A 63 -4.51 -7.40 -15.99
N LEU A 64 -3.96 -8.61 -16.12
CA LEU A 64 -2.70 -9.00 -15.48
C LEU A 64 -1.56 -8.08 -15.90
N GLY A 65 -1.39 -7.84 -17.21
CA GLY A 65 -0.37 -6.94 -17.72
C GLY A 65 -0.54 -5.49 -17.24
N SER A 66 -1.79 -5.00 -17.16
CA SER A 66 -2.07 -3.67 -16.61
C SER A 66 -1.70 -3.56 -15.13
N GLU A 67 -2.04 -4.56 -14.32
CA GLU A 67 -1.69 -4.61 -12.90
C GLU A 67 -0.18 -4.73 -12.70
N ASP A 68 0.53 -5.52 -13.51
CA ASP A 68 1.98 -5.65 -13.47
C ASP A 68 2.65 -4.29 -13.78
N LEU A 69 2.19 -3.58 -14.81
CA LEU A 69 2.69 -2.25 -15.17
C LEU A 69 2.48 -1.23 -14.04
N ARG A 70 1.30 -1.25 -13.41
CA ARG A 70 0.98 -0.36 -12.28
C ARG A 70 1.81 -0.69 -11.05
N PHE A 71 2.08 -1.96 -10.80
CA PHE A 71 2.98 -2.38 -9.73
C PHE A 71 4.40 -1.85 -9.96
N LEU A 72 4.94 -2.02 -11.17
CA LEU A 72 6.25 -1.47 -11.54
C LEU A 72 6.31 0.04 -11.39
N ALA A 73 5.25 0.75 -11.78
CA ALA A 73 5.16 2.20 -11.58
C ALA A 73 5.22 2.59 -10.09
N GLY A 74 4.55 1.85 -9.21
CA GLY A 74 4.63 2.07 -7.76
C GLY A 74 6.01 1.75 -7.17
N VAL A 75 6.69 0.72 -7.68
CA VAL A 75 8.09 0.44 -7.31
C VAL A 75 9.02 1.56 -7.76
N ALA A 76 8.84 2.08 -8.97
CA ALA A 76 9.62 3.21 -9.46
C ALA A 76 9.45 4.46 -8.57
N GLU A 77 8.22 4.73 -8.10
CA GLU A 77 7.97 5.79 -7.13
C GLU A 77 8.66 5.52 -5.78
N LEU A 78 8.68 4.28 -5.28
CA LEU A 78 9.44 3.90 -4.08
C LEU A 78 10.94 4.17 -4.24
N VAL A 79 11.51 3.82 -5.40
CA VAL A 79 12.94 4.03 -5.71
C VAL A 79 13.26 5.52 -5.80
N LYS A 80 12.42 6.29 -6.49
CA LYS A 80 12.61 7.72 -6.70
C LYS A 80 12.41 8.53 -5.42
N HIS A 81 11.44 8.15 -4.59
CA HIS A 81 11.03 8.90 -3.41
C HIS A 81 11.15 8.04 -2.14
N ARG A 82 12.09 8.42 -1.26
CA ARG A 82 12.34 7.67 0.00
C ARG A 82 11.24 7.83 1.06
N ASP A 83 10.24 8.66 0.80
CA ASP A 83 9.15 9.03 1.70
C ASP A 83 7.77 8.58 1.19
N VAL A 84 7.70 7.64 0.23
CA VAL A 84 6.42 7.12 -0.31
C VAL A 84 5.43 6.67 0.77
N ILE A 85 5.89 5.94 1.79
CA ILE A 85 5.00 5.52 2.90
C ILE A 85 4.42 6.74 3.63
N PHE A 86 5.25 7.74 3.89
CA PHE A 86 4.81 9.00 4.50
C PHE A 86 3.81 9.72 3.59
N ARG A 87 4.09 9.79 2.30
CA ARG A 87 3.21 10.39 1.28
C ARG A 87 1.86 9.68 1.22
N MET A 88 1.82 8.35 1.24
CA MET A 88 0.59 7.57 1.22
C MET A 88 -0.26 7.80 2.48
N VAL A 89 0.36 7.87 3.67
CA VAL A 89 -0.34 8.20 4.93
C VAL A 89 -0.84 9.64 4.91
N ARG A 90 -0.04 10.58 4.37
CA ARG A 90 -0.47 11.97 4.20
C ARG A 90 -1.70 12.09 3.31
N ILE A 91 -1.68 11.43 2.15
CA ILE A 91 -2.82 11.38 1.20
C ILE A 91 -4.05 10.80 1.90
N TYR A 92 -3.88 9.78 2.76
CA TYR A 92 -4.97 9.21 3.54
C TYR A 92 -5.61 10.24 4.47
N ILE A 93 -4.81 10.97 5.25
CA ILE A 93 -5.30 12.02 6.16
C ILE A 93 -6.00 13.14 5.38
N GLU A 94 -5.42 13.55 4.25
CA GLU A 94 -6.01 14.55 3.36
C GLU A 94 -7.36 14.08 2.81
N THR A 95 -7.47 12.80 2.45
CA THR A 95 -8.72 12.17 1.99
C THR A 95 -9.77 12.11 3.09
N MET A 96 -9.40 11.73 4.32
CA MET A 96 -10.31 11.72 5.47
C MET A 96 -10.88 13.11 5.78
N LEU A 97 -10.13 14.16 5.46
CA LEU A 97 -10.50 15.54 5.71
C LEU A 97 -11.11 16.25 4.50
N HIS A 98 -11.31 15.56 3.37
CA HIS A 98 -11.69 16.18 2.09
C HIS A 98 -12.95 17.08 2.20
N ASN A 99 -13.99 16.60 2.89
CA ASN A 99 -15.27 17.28 3.03
C ASN A 99 -15.34 18.22 4.26
N ARG A 100 -14.20 18.58 4.84
CA ARG A 100 -14.14 19.44 6.05
C ARG A 100 -13.65 20.83 5.72
N SER A 101 -14.26 21.83 6.37
CA SER A 101 -13.82 23.22 6.30
C SER A 101 -12.42 23.37 6.90
N ILE A 102 -11.72 24.44 6.54
CA ILE A 102 -10.37 24.73 7.06
C ILE A 102 -10.36 24.72 8.61
N ILE A 103 -11.40 25.25 9.23
CA ILE A 103 -11.57 25.33 10.68
C ILE A 103 -11.75 23.92 11.28
N GLN A 104 -12.65 23.10 10.71
CA GLN A 104 -12.89 21.74 11.20
C GLN A 104 -11.65 20.86 11.10
N ARG A 105 -10.92 20.94 9.97
CA ARG A 105 -9.67 20.20 9.78
C ARG A 105 -8.68 20.52 10.90
N LYS A 106 -8.55 21.80 11.24
CA LYS A 106 -7.66 22.26 12.31
C LYS A 106 -8.08 21.70 13.66
N ILE A 107 -9.36 21.80 14.02
CA ILE A 107 -9.90 21.27 15.28
C ILE A 107 -9.65 19.75 15.39
N ILE A 108 -9.89 18.99 14.32
CA ILE A 108 -9.65 17.54 14.29
C ILE A 108 -8.16 17.25 14.54
N LEU A 109 -7.27 17.88 13.78
CA LEU A 109 -5.84 17.61 13.84
C LEU A 109 -5.22 18.07 15.17
N GLU A 110 -5.68 19.17 15.75
CA GLU A 110 -5.24 19.67 17.05
C GLU A 110 -5.54 18.65 18.17
N LYS A 111 -6.68 17.94 18.12
CA LYS A 111 -7.03 16.90 19.09
C LYS A 111 -6.12 15.67 19.07
N LEU A 112 -5.40 15.46 17.97
CA LEU A 112 -4.53 14.29 17.79
C LEU A 112 -3.12 14.51 18.32
N ILE A 113 -2.70 15.76 18.47
CA ILE A 113 -1.36 16.09 18.93
C ILE A 113 -1.39 16.12 20.46
N PRO A 114 -0.53 15.34 21.16
CA PRO A 114 -0.47 15.37 22.61
C PRO A 114 -0.18 16.79 23.11
N PHE A 115 -0.89 17.20 24.17
CA PHE A 115 -0.90 18.53 24.80
C PHE A 115 0.47 19.03 25.36
N THR A 116 1.60 18.46 24.94
CA THR A 116 2.91 18.71 25.56
C THR A 116 3.68 19.90 24.98
N THR A 117 3.14 20.62 23.98
CA THR A 117 3.75 21.88 23.50
C THR A 117 2.81 23.05 23.75
N ASN A 118 3.13 23.80 24.80
CA ASN A 118 2.44 25.00 25.26
C ASN A 118 2.05 25.94 24.10
N TYR A 119 0.76 26.33 24.06
CA TYR A 119 0.19 27.49 23.35
C TYR A 119 0.37 27.64 21.82
N SER A 120 1.28 26.92 21.17
CA SER A 120 1.71 27.20 19.78
C SER A 120 0.98 26.39 18.71
N VAL A 121 0.31 25.29 19.06
CA VAL A 121 -0.42 24.44 18.10
C VAL A 121 -1.53 25.23 17.39
N LYS A 122 -2.17 26.17 18.09
CA LYS A 122 -3.19 27.07 17.51
C LYS A 122 -2.65 28.01 16.43
N GLN A 123 -1.34 28.22 16.32
CA GLN A 123 -0.74 29.05 15.27
C GLN A 123 -0.17 28.23 14.11
N VAL A 124 -0.12 26.90 14.23
CA VAL A 124 0.39 26.02 13.18
C VAL A 124 -0.57 26.00 12.00
N SER A 125 -0.01 26.07 10.79
CA SER A 125 -0.80 25.98 9.55
C SER A 125 -1.44 24.59 9.43
N LYS A 126 -2.57 24.50 8.71
CA LYS A 126 -3.23 23.23 8.39
C LYS A 126 -2.23 22.19 7.85
N ASN A 127 -1.35 22.59 6.94
CA ASN A 127 -0.38 21.69 6.31
C ASN A 127 0.69 21.24 7.34
N GLY A 128 1.08 22.11 8.26
CA GLY A 128 1.96 21.75 9.38
C GLY A 128 1.32 20.71 10.31
N LEU A 129 0.03 20.86 10.61
CA LEU A 129 -0.72 19.89 11.41
C LEU A 129 -0.85 18.53 10.71
N ILE A 130 -1.18 18.51 9.41
CA ILE A 130 -1.22 17.27 8.62
C ILE A 130 0.14 16.59 8.64
N TYR A 131 1.23 17.34 8.43
CA TYR A 131 2.59 16.81 8.48
C TYR A 131 2.94 16.23 9.85
N ALA A 132 2.57 16.92 10.94
CA ALA A 132 2.82 16.47 12.30
C ALA A 132 2.09 15.16 12.61
N VAL A 133 0.79 15.07 12.29
CA VAL A 133 -0.01 13.84 12.49
C VAL A 133 0.52 12.71 11.62
N THR A 134 0.86 12.98 10.35
CA THR A 134 1.49 11.98 9.46
C THR A 134 2.79 11.46 10.05
N SER A 135 3.64 12.36 10.56
CA SER A 135 4.92 12.01 11.19
C SER A 135 4.71 11.14 12.42
N TYR A 136 3.75 11.49 13.27
CA TYR A 136 3.46 10.70 14.47
C TYR A 136 3.01 9.27 14.12
N ILE A 137 2.13 9.12 13.12
CA ILE A 137 1.72 7.80 12.63
C ILE A 137 2.91 7.04 12.04
N CYS A 138 3.74 7.70 11.21
CA CYS A 138 4.81 7.03 10.46
C CYS A 138 6.04 6.66 11.30
N TYR A 139 6.38 7.48 12.30
CA TYR A 139 7.53 7.26 13.18
C TYR A 139 7.17 6.53 14.47
N GLY A 140 5.89 6.26 14.72
CA GLY A 140 5.49 5.36 15.81
C GLY A 140 6.03 3.95 15.59
N ASN A 141 6.49 3.29 16.67
CA ASN A 141 7.06 1.94 16.64
C ASN A 141 6.15 0.90 15.97
N LYS A 142 4.83 1.13 15.96
CA LYS A 142 3.84 0.23 15.36
C LYS A 142 3.78 0.30 13.84
N MET A 143 4.14 1.42 13.22
CA MET A 143 4.20 1.52 11.75
C MET A 143 5.30 0.64 11.20
N ASN A 144 6.49 0.66 11.81
CA ASN A 144 7.61 -0.18 11.38
C ASN A 144 7.24 -1.68 11.45
N ALA A 145 6.70 -2.11 12.59
CA ALA A 145 6.25 -3.49 12.77
C ALA A 145 5.12 -3.86 11.80
N ALA A 146 4.15 -2.97 11.58
CA ALA A 146 3.04 -3.21 10.67
C ALA A 146 3.49 -3.30 9.21
N VAL A 147 4.31 -2.38 8.71
CA VAL A 147 4.82 -2.41 7.33
C VAL A 147 5.70 -3.65 7.11
N LYS A 148 6.62 -3.93 8.04
CA LYS A 148 7.49 -5.11 7.96
C LYS A 148 6.69 -6.41 8.02
N SER A 149 5.75 -6.54 8.95
CA SER A 149 4.90 -7.73 9.03
C SER A 149 3.95 -7.87 7.84
N ALA A 150 3.40 -6.77 7.32
CA ALA A 150 2.56 -6.77 6.12
C ALA A 150 3.32 -7.32 4.93
N PHE A 151 4.53 -6.79 4.70
CA PHE A 151 5.42 -7.24 3.65
C PHE A 151 5.79 -8.71 3.88
N MET A 152 6.37 -9.06 5.03
CA MET A 152 6.85 -10.42 5.31
C MET A 152 5.75 -11.49 5.24
N ARG A 153 4.56 -11.20 5.76
CA ARG A 153 3.39 -12.10 5.68
C ARG A 153 2.94 -12.31 4.25
N LYS A 154 2.93 -11.26 3.43
CA LYS A 154 2.50 -11.32 2.02
C LYS A 154 3.56 -11.91 1.10
N VAL A 155 4.84 -11.86 1.47
CA VAL A 155 5.91 -12.46 0.67
C VAL A 155 6.24 -13.88 1.15
N GLY A 156 5.70 -14.34 2.28
CA GLY A 156 5.97 -15.67 2.82
C GLY A 156 7.41 -15.88 3.31
N LEU A 157 8.16 -14.80 3.54
CA LEU A 157 9.55 -14.88 4.01
C LEU A 157 9.62 -14.99 5.54
N SER A 158 10.44 -15.91 6.02
CA SER A 158 11.09 -15.80 7.33
C SER A 158 12.20 -14.74 7.29
N THR A 159 12.54 -14.14 8.43
CA THR A 159 13.56 -13.09 8.58
C THR A 159 14.94 -13.59 8.16
N GLY A 160 15.25 -13.53 6.86
CA GLY A 160 16.52 -14.00 6.29
C GLY A 160 16.43 -14.62 4.89
N GLY A 161 15.21 -14.88 4.37
CA GLY A 161 15.05 -15.46 3.03
C GLY A 161 15.43 -14.51 1.89
N VAL A 162 15.77 -15.09 0.74
CA VAL A 162 15.96 -14.39 -0.54
C VAL A 162 14.60 -14.31 -1.25
N ILE A 163 14.27 -13.17 -1.86
CA ILE A 163 13.08 -13.08 -2.73
C ILE A 163 13.38 -13.83 -4.03
N THR A 164 12.68 -14.95 -4.19
CA THR A 164 12.68 -15.74 -5.42
C THR A 164 11.66 -15.17 -6.42
N VAL A 165 11.75 -15.64 -7.66
CA VAL A 165 10.86 -15.25 -8.75
C VAL A 165 9.38 -15.56 -8.45
N LEU A 166 9.10 -16.70 -7.79
CA LEU A 166 7.73 -17.09 -7.39
C LEU A 166 7.16 -16.14 -6.31
N ASN A 167 7.98 -15.75 -5.33
CA ASN A 167 7.58 -14.82 -4.28
C ASN A 167 7.26 -13.43 -4.84
N LEU A 168 7.91 -13.03 -5.94
CA LEU A 168 7.63 -11.74 -6.57
C LEU A 168 6.22 -11.66 -7.14
N TYR A 169 5.76 -12.69 -7.86
CA TYR A 169 4.40 -12.72 -8.41
C TYR A 169 3.33 -12.83 -7.32
N ALA A 170 3.64 -13.49 -6.20
CA ALA A 170 2.80 -13.45 -5.00
C ALA A 170 2.65 -12.01 -4.47
N ILE A 171 3.75 -11.23 -4.43
CA ILE A 171 3.68 -9.80 -4.05
C ILE A 171 2.78 -9.04 -5.00
N VAL A 172 2.97 -9.19 -6.32
CA VAL A 172 2.15 -8.46 -7.31
C VAL A 172 0.67 -8.84 -7.16
N GLN A 173 0.37 -10.11 -6.92
CA GLN A 173 -0.99 -10.57 -6.67
C GLN A 173 -1.60 -9.94 -5.42
N HIS A 174 -0.88 -9.98 -4.30
CA HIS A 174 -1.34 -9.36 -3.06
C HIS A 174 -1.46 -7.83 -3.16
N ALA A 175 -0.61 -7.18 -3.97
CA ALA A 175 -0.71 -5.78 -4.28
C ALA A 175 -2.01 -5.49 -5.07
N ALA A 176 -2.30 -6.28 -6.10
CA ALA A 176 -3.53 -6.18 -6.89
C ALA A 176 -4.77 -6.40 -6.03
N ASP A 177 -4.78 -7.43 -5.18
CA ASP A 177 -5.91 -7.76 -4.31
C ASP A 177 -6.16 -6.68 -3.26
N SER A 178 -5.09 -6.13 -2.67
CA SER A 178 -5.18 -5.03 -1.71
C SER A 178 -5.66 -3.74 -2.39
N ALA A 179 -5.18 -3.43 -3.60
CA ALA A 179 -5.64 -2.29 -4.39
C ALA A 179 -7.11 -2.43 -4.81
N ASN A 180 -7.55 -3.63 -5.21
CA ASN A 180 -8.94 -3.91 -5.57
C ASN A 180 -9.87 -3.84 -4.36
N THR A 181 -9.42 -4.34 -3.21
CA THR A 181 -10.12 -4.20 -1.92
C THR A 181 -10.25 -2.72 -1.54
N LEU A 182 -9.15 -1.95 -1.67
CA LEU A 182 -9.16 -0.52 -1.44
C LEU A 182 -10.13 0.22 -2.37
N LYS A 183 -10.19 -0.15 -3.65
CA LYS A 183 -11.13 0.40 -4.63
C LYS A 183 -12.59 0.21 -4.19
N LYS A 184 -12.91 -0.95 -3.62
CA LYS A 184 -14.28 -1.28 -3.13
C LYS A 184 -14.63 -0.52 -1.86
N PHE A 185 -13.73 -0.48 -0.87
CA PHE A 185 -14.05 0.05 0.47
C PHE A 185 -13.69 1.52 0.67
N LYS A 186 -12.70 2.07 -0.04
CA LYS A 186 -12.29 3.47 0.11
C LYS A 186 -11.96 4.07 -1.27
N PRO A 187 -12.96 4.23 -2.15
CA PRO A 187 -12.74 4.63 -3.55
C PRO A 187 -12.07 6.00 -3.69
N LEU A 188 -12.36 6.96 -2.80
CA LEU A 188 -11.69 8.26 -2.79
C LEU A 188 -10.19 8.13 -2.52
N PHE A 189 -9.82 7.31 -1.54
CA PHE A 189 -8.42 7.08 -1.20
C PHE A 189 -7.71 6.26 -2.28
N TYR A 190 -8.39 5.26 -2.84
CA TYR A 190 -7.89 4.52 -4.01
C TYR A 190 -7.55 5.47 -5.17
N HIS A 191 -8.47 6.36 -5.53
CA HIS A 191 -8.26 7.27 -6.65
C HIS A 191 -7.09 8.23 -6.40
N ALA A 192 -6.99 8.78 -5.18
CA ALA A 192 -5.88 9.64 -4.80
C ALA A 192 -4.52 8.91 -4.89
N LEU A 193 -4.44 7.65 -4.48
CA LEU A 193 -3.24 6.85 -4.67
C LEU A 193 -2.98 6.48 -6.14
N TYR A 194 -4.03 6.19 -6.92
CA TYR A 194 -3.91 5.78 -8.32
C TYR A 194 -3.34 6.89 -9.20
N VAL A 195 -3.76 8.14 -9.00
CA VAL A 195 -3.21 9.32 -9.69
C VAL A 195 -1.70 9.46 -9.41
N GLU A 196 -1.29 9.09 -8.19
CA GLU A 196 0.10 9.11 -7.75
C GLU A 196 0.87 7.82 -8.09
N LYS A 197 0.23 6.84 -8.74
CA LYS A 197 0.79 5.50 -9.06
C LYS A 197 1.20 4.69 -7.83
N LEU A 198 0.55 4.94 -6.69
CA LEU A 198 0.88 4.35 -5.38
C LEU A 198 -0.18 3.37 -4.87
N GLU A 199 -1.28 3.16 -5.59
CA GLU A 199 -2.38 2.32 -5.15
C GLU A 199 -1.97 0.85 -5.01
N MET A 200 -1.07 0.38 -5.90
CA MET A 200 -0.50 -0.96 -5.80
C MET A 200 0.44 -1.09 -4.61
N MET A 201 0.94 0.01 -4.03
CA MET A 201 1.78 0.02 -2.82
C MET A 201 0.95 0.08 -1.54
N TYR A 202 -0.38 0.24 -1.63
CA TYR A 202 -1.28 0.27 -0.47
C TYR A 202 -1.10 -0.94 0.45
N PHE A 203 -0.80 -2.11 -0.11
CA PHE A 203 -0.57 -3.34 0.65
C PHE A 203 0.47 -3.20 1.77
N LEU A 204 1.42 -2.25 1.64
CA LEU A 204 2.46 -1.94 2.64
C LEU A 204 1.88 -1.26 3.89
N ILE A 205 0.85 -0.42 3.72
CA ILE A 205 0.24 0.36 4.80
C ILE A 205 -1.16 -0.13 5.18
N GLU A 206 -1.71 -1.07 4.42
CA GLU A 206 -3.05 -1.61 4.61
C GLU A 206 -3.37 -1.96 6.07
N PRO A 207 -2.50 -2.66 6.84
CA PRO A 207 -2.82 -2.97 8.23
C PRO A 207 -2.96 -1.73 9.12
N VAL A 208 -2.25 -0.65 8.80
CA VAL A 208 -2.34 0.61 9.55
C VAL A 208 -3.58 1.38 9.17
N ILE A 209 -3.90 1.44 7.88
CA ILE A 209 -5.13 2.08 7.41
C ILE A 209 -6.38 1.35 7.91
N MET A 210 -6.36 0.02 7.96
CA MET A 210 -7.49 -0.78 8.43
C MET A 210 -7.81 -0.57 9.91
N LYS A 211 -6.85 -0.17 10.76
CA LYS A 211 -7.11 0.20 12.16
C LYS A 211 -8.06 1.38 12.32
N ALA A 212 -8.07 2.29 11.34
CA ALA A 212 -9.00 3.42 11.32
C ALA A 212 -10.45 2.96 11.13
N GLY A 213 -10.66 1.74 10.62
CA GLY A 213 -11.97 1.20 10.31
C GLY A 213 -12.58 1.79 9.03
N TYR A 214 -13.82 1.40 8.77
CA TYR A 214 -14.62 1.96 7.68
C TYR A 214 -15.42 3.16 8.19
N LEU A 215 -15.30 4.29 7.49
CA LEU A 215 -15.99 5.53 7.81
C LEU A 215 -16.62 6.08 6.54
N ASN A 216 -17.91 6.40 6.62
CA ASN A 216 -18.57 7.16 5.58
C ASN A 216 -18.19 8.64 5.75
N LEU A 217 -17.24 9.11 4.96
CA LEU A 217 -16.69 10.47 5.07
C LEU A 217 -17.74 11.58 4.84
N ASN A 218 -18.88 11.25 4.22
CA ASN A 218 -19.98 12.18 4.01
C ASN A 218 -20.78 12.42 5.30
N THR A 219 -20.88 11.42 6.18
CA THR A 219 -21.72 11.48 7.39
C THR A 219 -20.94 11.45 8.70
N ALA A 220 -19.67 11.04 8.67
CA ALA A 220 -18.84 10.92 9.86
C ALA A 220 -18.67 12.26 10.59
N SER A 221 -18.82 12.27 11.90
CA SER A 221 -18.52 13.41 12.75
C SER A 221 -17.01 13.70 12.82
N ASP A 222 -16.66 14.93 13.22
CA ASP A 222 -15.27 15.33 13.43
C ASP A 222 -14.59 14.49 14.52
N SER A 223 -15.34 14.06 15.55
CA SER A 223 -14.86 13.13 16.59
C SER A 223 -14.58 11.74 16.02
N GLU A 224 -15.44 11.19 15.17
CA GLU A 224 -15.22 9.87 14.59
C GLU A 224 -13.98 9.85 13.69
N ILE A 225 -13.75 10.92 12.93
CA ILE A 225 -12.52 11.09 12.13
C ILE A 225 -11.29 11.18 13.04
N ALA A 226 -11.36 11.95 14.12
CA ALA A 226 -10.27 12.07 15.08
C ALA A 226 -9.97 10.71 15.74
N ASP A 227 -10.99 9.99 16.20
CA ASP A 227 -10.83 8.69 16.83
C ASP A 227 -10.22 7.66 15.88
N ALA A 228 -10.63 7.68 14.61
CA ALA A 228 -10.06 6.82 13.58
C ALA A 228 -8.58 7.08 13.34
N LEU A 229 -8.17 8.35 13.25
CA LEU A 229 -6.76 8.73 13.12
C LEU A 229 -5.96 8.37 14.37
N ASN A 230 -6.54 8.56 15.57
CA ASN A 230 -5.94 8.18 16.83
C ASN A 230 -5.72 6.65 16.94
N ARG A 231 -6.61 5.82 16.39
CA ARG A 231 -6.41 4.35 16.32
C ARG A 231 -5.22 3.96 15.44
N MET A 232 -4.89 4.73 14.41
CA MET A 232 -3.71 4.48 13.57
C MET A 232 -2.40 4.83 14.30
N MET A 233 -2.47 5.82 15.19
CA MET A 233 -1.35 6.25 16.04
C MET A 233 -1.05 5.24 17.16
N ARG A 234 -2.04 4.39 17.50
CA ARG A 234 -1.99 3.41 18.59
C ARG A 234 -1.76 1.98 18.15
#